data_AF-A0A661WXM7-F1
#
_entry.id   AF-A0A661WXM7-F1
#
_cell.length_a   1.000
_cell.length_b   1.000
_cell.length_c   1.000
_cell.angle_alpha   90.00
_cell.angle_beta   90.00
_cell.angle_gamma   90.00
#
_symmetry.space_group_name_H-M   'P 1'
#
loop_
_entity.id
_entity.type
_entity.pdbx_description
1 polymer ?
#
loop_
_entity_poly.entity_id
_entity_poly.type
_entity_poly.pdbx_seq_one_letter_code
_entity_poly.pdbx_strand_id
1 'polypeptide(L)'
;ISRTGYTGEDGFEVYMKASLGEKIFMDVLEKGKEFSLLPCGLGARDTLRFEVCYWLYGNDIDESINPIESGQKFLVDFSKEDFIGKNALEKIKEKGVKRKWRGLEISGGVARHGYKIFKNRREIGFVTSGNFSFVLNKSLALAYINLPYGKIGEEVRILGKGKELKGKVIKKPFIKPRTKK
;
A
#
# COMPACT_ATOMS: atom_id res chain seq x y z
N ILE A 1 4.93 11.58 21.99
CA ILE A 1 5.63 11.54 20.68
C ILE A 1 5.88 10.09 20.35
N SER A 2 5.56 9.64 19.15
CA SER A 2 5.82 8.28 18.66
C SER A 2 6.75 8.36 17.45
N ARG A 3 7.75 7.46 17.35
CA ARG A 3 8.61 7.34 16.18
C ARG A 3 7.96 6.42 15.16
N THR A 4 6.87 6.91 14.59
CA THR A 4 6.03 6.23 13.61
C THR A 4 5.67 7.22 12.51
N GLY A 5 5.10 6.71 11.42
CA GLY A 5 4.62 7.52 10.33
C GLY A 5 4.16 6.68 9.15
N TYR A 6 3.38 7.32 8.27
CA TYR A 6 2.75 6.63 7.15
C TYR A 6 3.38 6.94 5.79
N THR A 7 4.43 7.76 5.75
CA THR A 7 5.14 8.12 4.51
C THR A 7 6.26 7.15 4.13
N GLY A 8 6.72 6.33 5.08
CA GLY A 8 7.90 5.50 4.90
C GLY A 8 9.23 6.25 5.02
N GLU A 9 9.20 7.55 5.36
CA GLU A 9 10.38 8.35 5.69
C GLU A 9 10.67 8.32 7.20
N ASP A 10 11.82 8.87 7.62
CA ASP A 10 12.12 9.13 9.03
C ASP A 10 11.24 10.28 9.55
N GLY A 11 10.75 10.16 10.76
CA GLY A 11 9.81 11.13 11.30
C GLY A 11 9.14 10.66 12.58
N PHE A 12 8.22 11.49 13.07
CA PHE A 12 7.50 11.28 14.31
C PHE A 12 6.03 11.66 14.16
N GLU A 13 5.18 11.00 14.93
CA GLU A 13 3.80 11.40 15.19
C GLU A 13 3.73 12.11 16.55
N VAL A 14 3.25 13.36 16.53
CA VAL A 14 3.16 14.22 17.71
C VAL A 14 1.70 14.35 18.13
N TYR A 15 1.35 13.70 19.23
CA TYR A 15 0.03 13.79 19.84
C TYR A 15 0.03 14.88 20.91
N MET A 16 -1.00 15.71 20.91
CA MET A 16 -1.14 16.87 21.79
C MET A 16 -2.61 17.17 22.08
N LYS A 17 -2.88 17.98 23.10
CA LYS A 17 -4.22 18.53 23.33
C LYS A 17 -4.62 19.40 22.14
N ALA A 18 -5.89 19.33 21.72
CA ALA A 18 -6.40 20.11 20.58
C ALA A 18 -6.14 21.62 20.73
N SER A 19 -6.26 22.15 21.96
CA SER A 19 -5.98 23.55 22.28
C SER A 19 -4.53 24.00 22.04
N LEU A 20 -3.59 23.05 21.85
CA LEU A 20 -2.18 23.34 21.57
C LEU A 20 -1.81 23.14 20.10
N GLY A 21 -2.73 22.65 19.27
CA GLY A 21 -2.48 22.24 17.89
C GLY A 21 -1.88 23.35 17.02
N GLU A 22 -2.53 24.50 16.98
CA GLU A 22 -2.09 25.66 16.20
C GLU A 22 -0.71 26.14 16.64
N LYS A 23 -0.54 26.35 17.96
CA LYS A 23 0.73 26.83 18.52
C LYS A 23 1.89 25.89 18.14
N ILE A 24 1.74 24.59 18.40
CA ILE A 24 2.80 23.62 18.13
C ILE A 24 3.10 23.54 16.63
N PHE A 25 2.07 23.57 15.78
CA PHE A 25 2.26 23.55 14.33
C PHE A 25 3.04 24.77 13.84
N MET A 26 2.68 25.97 14.28
CA MET A 26 3.37 27.21 13.90
C MET A 26 4.80 27.25 14.45
N ASP A 27 5.02 26.84 15.71
CA ASP A 27 6.36 26.75 16.32
C ASP A 27 7.28 25.80 15.54
N VAL A 28 6.75 24.66 15.06
CA VAL A 28 7.50 23.69 14.24
C VAL A 28 7.84 24.27 12.88
N LEU A 29 6.90 24.96 12.22
CA LEU A 29 7.16 25.60 10.93
C LEU A 29 8.23 26.70 11.05
N GLU A 30 8.15 27.53 12.09
CA GLU A 30 9.12 28.60 12.32
C GLU A 30 10.53 28.05 12.51
N LYS A 31 10.71 27.09 13.41
CA LYS A 31 11.99 26.42 13.64
C LYS A 31 12.45 25.60 12.43
N GLY A 32 11.50 25.07 11.66
CA GLY A 32 11.76 24.26 10.48
C GLY A 32 12.27 25.04 9.26
N LYS A 33 12.21 26.38 9.27
CA LYS A 33 12.64 27.21 8.14
C LYS A 33 14.08 26.96 7.71
N GLU A 34 15.00 26.75 8.67
CA GLU A 34 16.40 26.44 8.36
C GLU A 34 16.58 25.12 7.58
N PHE A 35 15.59 24.22 7.67
CA PHE A 35 15.55 22.94 6.94
C PHE A 35 14.66 23.00 5.69
N SER A 36 14.17 24.18 5.31
CA SER A 36 13.19 24.34 4.22
C SER A 36 11.93 23.49 4.46
N LEU A 37 11.49 23.38 5.72
CA LEU A 37 10.29 22.64 6.08
C LEU A 37 9.06 23.25 5.41
N LEU A 38 8.23 22.41 4.80
CA LEU A 38 6.97 22.80 4.18
C LEU A 38 5.81 21.99 4.76
N PRO A 39 4.62 22.59 4.93
CA PRO A 39 3.43 21.83 5.22
C PRO A 39 3.08 20.93 4.03
N CYS A 40 2.59 19.73 4.29
CA CYS A 40 2.18 18.79 3.25
C CYS A 40 0.76 18.28 3.51
N GLY A 41 0.03 18.05 2.41
CA GLY A 41 -1.35 17.58 2.44
C GLY A 41 -1.49 16.07 2.28
N LEU A 42 -2.74 15.61 2.36
CA LEU A 42 -3.09 14.19 2.26
C LEU A 42 -2.67 13.56 0.92
N GLY A 43 -2.72 14.30 -0.20
CA GLY A 43 -2.30 13.77 -1.50
C GLY A 43 -0.81 13.40 -1.57
N ALA A 44 0.05 14.18 -0.91
CA ALA A 44 1.47 13.87 -0.80
C ALA A 44 1.68 12.62 0.06
N ARG A 45 1.05 12.57 1.25
CA ARG A 45 1.08 11.39 2.13
C ARG A 45 0.60 10.12 1.41
N ASP A 46 -0.50 10.20 0.67
CA ASP A 46 -1.09 9.06 -0.05
C ASP A 46 -0.22 8.56 -1.19
N THR A 47 0.62 9.44 -1.77
CA THR A 47 1.64 9.05 -2.74
C THR A 47 2.80 8.34 -2.05
N LEU A 48 3.33 8.91 -0.97
CA LEU A 48 4.48 8.35 -0.24
C LEU A 48 4.17 6.97 0.35
N ARG A 49 3.03 6.83 1.04
CA ARG A 49 2.58 5.54 1.60
C ARG A 49 2.44 4.47 0.51
N PHE A 50 1.99 4.87 -0.67
CA PHE A 50 1.79 3.99 -1.80
C PHE A 50 3.13 3.54 -2.40
N GLU A 51 4.10 4.45 -2.53
CA GLU A 51 5.45 4.16 -3.01
C GLU A 51 6.18 3.13 -2.14
N VAL A 52 6.05 3.21 -0.81
CA VAL A 52 6.58 2.21 0.12
C VAL A 52 5.65 1.02 0.36
N CYS A 53 4.50 0.98 -0.33
CA CYS A 53 3.51 -0.08 -0.29
C CYS A 53 2.91 -0.36 1.10
N TYR A 54 2.59 0.68 1.86
CA TYR A 54 1.77 0.60 3.06
C TYR A 54 0.28 0.47 2.71
N TRP A 55 -0.42 -0.37 3.49
CA TRP A 55 -1.81 -0.76 3.28
C TRP A 55 -2.78 0.29 3.79
N LEU A 56 -3.63 0.81 2.90
CA LEU A 56 -4.74 1.67 3.26
C LEU A 56 -6.01 0.84 3.51
N TYR A 57 -6.56 0.92 4.73
CA TYR A 57 -7.86 0.29 5.04
C TYR A 57 -8.98 0.90 4.18
N GLY A 58 -9.87 0.04 3.67
CA GLY A 58 -10.91 0.40 2.71
C GLY A 58 -10.44 0.40 1.24
N ASN A 59 -9.13 0.26 0.98
CA ASN A 59 -8.57 0.19 -0.36
C ASN A 59 -7.76 -1.10 -0.60
N ASP A 60 -6.73 -1.31 0.23
CA ASP A 60 -5.77 -2.41 0.10
C ASP A 60 -6.09 -3.58 1.03
N ILE A 61 -6.80 -3.30 2.12
CA ILE A 61 -7.30 -4.26 3.11
C ILE A 61 -8.68 -3.83 3.60
N ASP A 62 -9.52 -4.81 3.93
CA ASP A 62 -10.83 -4.68 4.56
C ASP A 62 -11.18 -6.02 5.23
N GLU A 63 -12.41 -6.19 5.74
CA GLU A 63 -12.82 -7.43 6.40
C GLU A 63 -12.83 -8.66 5.46
N SER A 64 -12.80 -8.48 4.14
CA SER A 64 -12.76 -9.55 3.13
C SER A 64 -11.34 -10.05 2.83
N ILE A 65 -10.32 -9.39 3.39
CA ILE A 65 -8.91 -9.63 3.08
C ILE A 65 -8.18 -10.15 4.32
N ASN A 66 -7.66 -11.37 4.24
CA ASN A 66 -6.87 -11.92 5.35
C ASN A 66 -5.41 -11.41 5.33
N PRO A 67 -4.73 -11.33 6.50
CA PRO A 67 -3.36 -10.83 6.59
C PRO A 67 -2.32 -11.69 5.83
N ILE A 68 -2.61 -12.96 5.52
CA ILE A 68 -1.66 -13.81 4.82
C ILE A 68 -1.64 -13.45 3.32
N GLU A 69 -2.81 -13.23 2.71
CA GLU A 69 -2.89 -12.85 1.28
C GLU A 69 -2.45 -11.41 1.02
N SER A 70 -2.64 -10.50 1.99
CA SER A 70 -2.15 -9.13 1.95
C SER A 70 -0.63 -9.00 2.16
N GLY A 71 0.03 -10.08 2.59
CA GLY A 71 1.48 -10.11 2.87
C GLY A 71 1.86 -9.62 4.27
N GLN A 72 0.89 -9.49 5.17
CA GLN A 72 1.03 -9.09 6.57
C GLN A 72 1.23 -10.26 7.54
N LYS A 73 1.55 -11.47 7.03
CA LYS A 73 1.79 -12.66 7.87
C LYS A 73 2.79 -12.39 9.01
N PHE A 74 3.78 -11.53 8.80
CA PHE A 74 4.79 -11.18 9.81
C PHE A 74 4.23 -10.39 11.01
N LEU A 75 3.03 -9.81 10.90
CA LEU A 75 2.32 -9.13 11.99
C LEU A 75 1.44 -10.09 12.81
N VAL A 76 1.25 -11.33 12.33
CA VAL A 76 0.41 -12.34 13.00
C VAL A 76 1.30 -13.25 13.84
N ASP A 77 1.16 -13.14 15.17
CA ASP A 77 1.85 -14.00 16.12
C ASP A 77 1.03 -15.27 16.37
N PHE A 78 1.36 -16.33 15.63
CA PHE A 78 0.74 -17.65 15.77
C PHE A 78 1.16 -18.40 17.05
N SER A 79 2.12 -17.88 17.82
CA SER A 79 2.56 -18.52 19.07
C SER A 79 1.62 -18.26 20.24
N LYS A 80 0.82 -17.18 20.17
CA LYS A 80 -0.21 -16.87 21.17
C LYS A 80 -1.20 -18.02 21.28
N GLU A 81 -1.61 -18.36 22.49
CA GLU A 81 -2.55 -19.45 22.76
C GLU A 81 -3.86 -19.27 22.00
N ASP A 82 -4.47 -18.08 22.08
CA ASP A 82 -5.69 -17.74 21.36
C ASP A 82 -5.74 -16.24 20.95
N PHE A 83 -6.47 -15.98 19.86
CA PHE A 83 -6.92 -14.64 19.43
C PHE A 83 -8.04 -14.77 18.40
N ILE A 84 -8.87 -13.74 18.29
CA ILE A 84 -9.98 -13.70 17.33
C ILE A 84 -9.45 -13.96 15.91
N GLY A 85 -9.90 -15.07 15.31
CA GLY A 85 -9.53 -15.47 13.95
C GLY A 85 -8.34 -16.43 13.84
N LYS A 86 -7.68 -16.83 14.93
CA LYS A 86 -6.51 -17.74 14.92
C LYS A 86 -6.77 -19.02 14.11
N ASN A 87 -7.79 -19.78 14.49
CA ASN A 87 -8.15 -21.05 13.83
C ASN A 87 -8.42 -20.91 12.32
N ALA A 88 -8.99 -19.76 11.90
CA ALA A 88 -9.24 -19.49 10.49
C ALA A 88 -7.93 -19.21 9.73
N LEU A 89 -7.03 -18.41 10.32
CA LEU A 89 -5.73 -18.10 9.73
C LEU A 89 -4.80 -19.31 9.67
N GLU A 90 -4.83 -20.21 10.66
CA GLU A 90 -4.06 -21.47 10.63
C GLU A 90 -4.50 -22.35 9.46
N LYS A 91 -5.81 -22.53 9.27
CA LYS A 91 -6.36 -23.26 8.11
C LYS A 91 -5.95 -22.63 6.78
N ILE A 92 -5.91 -21.30 6.69
CA ILE A 92 -5.44 -20.59 5.47
C ILE A 92 -3.93 -20.78 5.28
N LYS A 93 -3.14 -20.74 6.35
CA LYS A 93 -1.69 -20.95 6.33
C LYS A 93 -1.35 -22.35 5.81
N GLU A 94 -2.09 -23.37 6.24
CA GLU A 94 -1.92 -24.76 5.79
C GLU A 94 -2.37 -24.98 4.33
N LYS A 95 -3.57 -24.51 3.98
CA LYS A 95 -4.14 -24.69 2.62
C LYS A 95 -3.45 -23.83 1.56
N GLY A 96 -2.84 -22.72 1.99
CA GLY A 96 -2.32 -21.68 1.10
C GLY A 96 -3.38 -20.67 0.66
N VAL A 97 -2.91 -19.48 0.29
CA VAL A 97 -3.76 -18.37 -0.18
C VAL A 97 -4.11 -18.54 -1.65
N LYS A 98 -5.31 -18.11 -2.05
CA LYS A 98 -5.79 -18.19 -3.44
C LYS A 98 -5.34 -16.99 -4.30
N ARG A 99 -4.98 -15.89 -3.66
CA ARG A 99 -4.51 -14.65 -4.28
C ARG A 99 -3.39 -14.05 -3.45
N LYS A 100 -2.60 -13.16 -4.05
CA LYS A 100 -1.56 -12.43 -3.33
C LYS A 100 -1.55 -10.97 -3.73
N TRP A 101 -1.19 -10.11 -2.78
CA TRP A 101 -0.99 -8.69 -3.03
C TRP A 101 0.34 -8.44 -3.77
N ARG A 102 0.28 -7.67 -4.86
CA ARG A 102 1.34 -7.50 -5.86
C ARG A 102 1.48 -6.05 -6.27
N GLY A 103 2.69 -5.69 -6.69
CA GLY A 103 2.98 -4.42 -7.34
C GLY A 103 2.90 -4.58 -8.85
N LEU A 104 2.45 -3.53 -9.54
CA LEU A 104 2.34 -3.44 -10.99
C LEU A 104 2.98 -2.14 -11.46
N GLU A 105 3.77 -2.21 -12.52
CA GLU A 105 4.10 -1.05 -13.36
C GLU A 105 3.06 -0.97 -14.48
N ILE A 106 2.48 0.22 -14.70
CA ILE A 106 1.36 0.44 -15.61
C ILE A 106 1.81 1.33 -16.77
N SER A 107 1.40 0.98 -17.99
CA SER A 107 1.57 1.80 -19.18
C SER A 107 0.22 2.32 -19.68
N GLY A 108 0.20 3.56 -20.16
CA GLY A 108 -0.99 4.20 -20.72
C GLY A 108 -1.87 4.96 -19.71
N GLY A 109 -1.41 5.16 -18.47
CA GLY A 109 -2.05 5.99 -17.46
C GLY A 109 -2.09 5.36 -16.07
N VAL A 110 -2.91 5.93 -15.18
CA VAL A 110 -3.06 5.45 -13.79
C VAL A 110 -4.23 4.46 -13.70
N ALA A 111 -3.94 3.25 -13.23
CA ALA A 111 -4.95 2.26 -12.88
C ALA A 111 -5.55 2.60 -11.51
N ARG A 112 -6.87 2.73 -11.40
CA ARG A 112 -7.53 3.17 -10.16
C ARG A 112 -8.13 2.00 -9.39
N HIS A 113 -8.45 2.23 -8.12
CA HIS A 113 -9.12 1.27 -7.26
C HIS A 113 -10.35 0.64 -7.96
N GLY A 114 -10.50 -0.68 -7.81
CA GLY A 114 -11.60 -1.46 -8.41
C GLY A 114 -11.40 -1.83 -9.88
N TYR A 115 -10.34 -1.35 -10.55
CA TYR A 115 -10.08 -1.77 -11.93
C TYR A 115 -9.75 -3.26 -11.98
N LYS A 116 -10.34 -3.96 -12.94
CA LYS A 116 -10.23 -5.42 -13.07
C LYS A 116 -8.96 -5.78 -13.83
N ILE A 117 -8.32 -6.88 -13.43
CA ILE A 117 -7.09 -7.37 -14.02
C ILE A 117 -7.40 -8.66 -14.79
N PHE A 118 -6.91 -8.73 -16.01
CA PHE A 118 -7.12 -9.84 -16.92
C PHE A 118 -5.80 -10.40 -17.42
N LYS A 119 -5.77 -11.73 -17.58
CA LYS A 119 -4.76 -12.43 -18.37
C LYS A 119 -5.50 -13.25 -19.41
N ASN A 120 -5.11 -13.10 -20.68
CA ASN A 120 -5.90 -13.59 -21.79
C ASN A 120 -7.35 -13.09 -21.62
N ARG A 121 -8.37 -13.95 -21.67
CA ARG A 121 -9.79 -13.55 -21.50
C ARG A 121 -10.36 -13.75 -20.09
N ARG A 122 -9.51 -14.09 -19.10
CA ARG A 122 -9.95 -14.40 -17.73
C ARG A 122 -9.67 -13.24 -16.78
N GLU A 123 -10.66 -12.89 -15.96
CA GLU A 123 -10.46 -12.00 -14.80
C GLU A 123 -9.64 -12.73 -13.73
N ILE A 124 -8.51 -12.15 -13.34
CA ILE A 124 -7.53 -12.74 -12.45
C ILE A 124 -7.25 -11.89 -11.20
N GLY A 125 -7.94 -10.78 -11.01
CA GLY A 125 -7.68 -9.89 -9.89
C GLY A 125 -8.23 -8.50 -10.07
N PHE A 126 -7.84 -7.61 -9.16
CA PHE A 126 -8.29 -6.23 -9.15
C PHE A 126 -7.24 -5.30 -8.54
N VAL A 127 -7.27 -4.05 -8.95
CA VAL A 127 -6.42 -2.96 -8.45
C VAL A 127 -7.00 -2.42 -7.14
N THR A 128 -6.13 -2.23 -6.17
CA THR A 128 -6.43 -1.73 -4.81
C THR A 128 -6.06 -0.26 -4.65
N SER A 129 -4.83 0.09 -4.99
CA SER A 129 -4.34 1.46 -5.04
C SER A 129 -3.55 1.66 -6.33
N GLY A 130 -3.58 2.84 -6.92
CA GLY A 130 -2.71 3.15 -8.03
C GLY A 130 -2.55 4.65 -8.21
N ASN A 131 -1.32 5.04 -8.54
CA ASN A 131 -0.92 6.43 -8.60
C ASN A 131 0.29 6.59 -9.54
N PHE A 132 0.59 7.83 -9.89
CA PHE A 132 1.84 8.19 -10.53
C PHE A 132 2.90 8.49 -9.46
N SER A 133 4.02 7.78 -9.50
CA SER A 133 5.19 8.10 -8.69
C SER A 133 6.01 9.16 -9.43
N PHE A 134 6.08 10.36 -8.85
CA PHE A 134 6.90 11.45 -9.38
C PHE A 134 8.39 11.17 -9.20
N VAL A 135 8.77 10.45 -8.14
CA VAL A 135 10.16 10.08 -7.86
C VAL A 135 10.67 9.05 -8.87
N LEU A 136 9.85 8.06 -9.22
CA LEU A 136 10.23 7.01 -10.17
C LEU A 136 9.83 7.33 -11.62
N ASN A 137 9.10 8.43 -11.83
CA ASN A 137 8.51 8.83 -13.12
C ASN A 137 7.70 7.70 -13.78
N LYS A 138 6.88 7.00 -13.00
CA LYS A 138 6.16 5.79 -13.42
C LYS A 138 4.73 5.75 -12.89
N SER A 139 3.80 5.26 -13.71
CA SER A 139 2.48 4.85 -13.21
C SER A 139 2.59 3.47 -12.57
N LEU A 140 2.15 3.36 -11.32
CA LEU A 140 2.26 2.14 -10.53
C LEU A 140 0.89 1.77 -9.98
N ALA A 141 0.71 0.50 -9.63
CA ALA A 141 -0.47 0.03 -8.92
C ALA A 141 -0.16 -1.12 -7.95
N LEU A 142 -0.98 -1.23 -6.91
CA LEU A 142 -1.06 -2.34 -5.99
C LEU A 142 -2.33 -3.12 -6.29
N ALA A 143 -2.26 -4.44 -6.26
CA ALA A 143 -3.35 -5.29 -6.71
C ALA A 143 -3.36 -6.65 -6.02
N TYR A 144 -4.54 -7.24 -5.86
CA TYR A 144 -4.66 -8.67 -5.61
C TYR A 144 -4.71 -9.42 -6.92
N ILE A 145 -3.87 -10.44 -7.07
CA ILE A 145 -3.82 -11.31 -8.23
C ILE A 145 -3.98 -12.77 -7.78
N ASN A 146 -4.91 -13.47 -8.40
CA ASN A 146 -5.22 -14.88 -8.17
C ASN A 146 -4.04 -15.75 -8.63
N LEU A 147 -3.71 -16.77 -7.84
CA LEU A 147 -2.75 -17.80 -8.24
C LEU A 147 -3.36 -18.70 -9.34
N PRO A 148 -2.55 -19.24 -10.28
CA PRO A 148 -1.08 -19.21 -10.32
C PRO A 148 -0.48 -17.96 -11.00
N TYR A 149 -1.28 -16.96 -11.36
CA TYR A 149 -0.81 -15.72 -11.98
C TYR A 149 -0.08 -14.81 -10.98
N GLY A 150 0.51 -13.73 -11.48
CA GLY A 150 1.15 -12.72 -10.64
C GLY A 150 2.59 -13.06 -10.30
N LYS A 151 3.29 -13.80 -11.18
CA LYS A 151 4.75 -13.97 -11.11
C LYS A 151 5.44 -12.66 -11.49
N ILE A 152 6.59 -12.36 -10.88
CA ILE A 152 7.36 -11.16 -11.23
C ILE A 152 7.72 -11.21 -12.72
N GLY A 153 7.54 -10.09 -13.41
CA GLY A 153 7.75 -9.96 -14.85
C GLY A 153 6.54 -10.31 -15.70
N GLU A 154 5.51 -10.94 -15.13
CA GLU A 154 4.32 -11.33 -15.88
C GLU A 154 3.49 -10.12 -16.33
N GLU A 155 3.12 -10.09 -17.60
CA GLU A 155 2.27 -9.04 -18.17
C GLU A 155 0.78 -9.31 -17.93
N VAL A 156 0.01 -8.26 -17.69
CA VAL A 156 -1.44 -8.31 -17.45
C VAL A 156 -2.13 -7.14 -18.16
N ARG A 157 -3.43 -7.28 -18.42
CA ARG A 157 -4.29 -6.22 -18.94
C ARG A 157 -5.17 -5.71 -17.81
N ILE A 158 -5.32 -4.39 -17.69
CA ILE A 158 -6.16 -3.78 -16.66
C ILE A 158 -7.29 -3.04 -17.37
N LEU A 159 -8.53 -3.35 -17.02
CA LEU A 159 -9.71 -2.73 -17.59
C LEU A 159 -10.47 -1.93 -16.53
N GLY A 160 -10.76 -0.67 -16.85
CA GLY A 160 -11.58 0.20 -16.01
C GLY A 160 -12.07 1.43 -16.77
N LYS A 161 -13.34 1.80 -16.53
CA LYS A 161 -14.02 2.94 -17.18
C LYS A 161 -13.89 2.94 -18.72
N GLY A 162 -14.01 1.76 -19.34
CA GLY A 162 -13.93 1.60 -20.80
C GLY A 162 -12.53 1.73 -21.39
N LYS A 163 -11.48 1.91 -20.57
CA LYS A 163 -10.09 1.95 -21.02
C LYS A 163 -9.36 0.65 -20.68
N GLU A 164 -8.53 0.18 -21.60
CA GLU A 164 -7.56 -0.89 -21.37
C GLU A 164 -6.17 -0.28 -21.13
N LEU A 165 -5.52 -0.73 -20.06
CA LEU A 165 -4.13 -0.41 -19.72
C LEU A 165 -3.30 -1.69 -19.73
N LYS A 166 -2.01 -1.57 -20.02
CA LYS A 166 -1.06 -2.68 -19.91
C LYS A 166 -0.33 -2.57 -18.57
N GLY A 167 -0.08 -3.70 -17.92
CA GLY A 167 0.69 -3.75 -16.69
C GLY A 167 1.70 -4.88 -16.67
N LYS A 168 2.75 -4.72 -15.89
CA LYS A 168 3.77 -5.73 -15.61
C LYS A 168 3.90 -5.92 -14.12
N VAL A 169 3.88 -7.16 -13.66
CA VAL A 169 4.03 -7.47 -12.24
C VAL A 169 5.48 -7.20 -11.81
N ILE A 170 5.65 -6.39 -10.77
CA ILE A 170 6.95 -5.98 -10.24
C ILE A 170 7.06 -6.28 -8.73
N LYS A 171 8.28 -6.20 -8.22
CA LYS A 171 8.57 -6.41 -6.80
C LYS A 171 8.08 -5.21 -5.98
N LYS A 172 7.60 -5.50 -4.76
CA LYS A 172 7.30 -4.51 -3.72
C LYS A 172 8.42 -4.50 -2.65
N PRO A 173 8.62 -3.37 -1.95
CA PRO A 173 8.02 -2.06 -2.20
C PRO A 173 8.61 -1.40 -3.46
N PHE A 174 7.99 -0.34 -3.97
CA PHE A 174 8.52 0.39 -5.15
C PHE A 174 9.73 1.24 -4.77
N ILE A 175 9.67 1.85 -3.58
CA ILE A 175 10.77 2.55 -2.93
C ILE A 175 11.03 1.87 -1.58
N LYS A 176 12.30 1.72 -1.21
CA LYS A 176 12.67 1.16 0.10
C LYS A 176 12.32 2.17 1.19
N PRO A 177 11.55 1.80 2.24
CA PRO A 177 11.27 2.70 3.35
C PRO A 177 12.56 3.06 4.09
N ARG A 178 12.62 4.30 4.55
CA ARG A 178 13.72 4.93 5.31
C ARG A 178 13.38 5.14 6.79
N THR A 179 12.22 4.66 7.22
CA THR A 179 11.79 4.70 8.63
C THR A 179 12.84 4.05 9.54
N LYS A 180 13.25 4.79 10.58
CA LYS A 180 14.16 4.30 11.62
C LYS A 180 13.34 3.74 12.78
N LYS A 181 13.78 2.61 13.33
CA LYS A 181 13.23 2.03 14.56
C LYS A 181 13.88 2.68 15.78
#